data_AF-U1P6W1-F1
#
_entry.id   AF-U1P6W1-F1
#
_cell.length_a   1.000
_cell.length_b   1.000
_cell.length_c   1.000
_cell.angle_alpha   90.00
_cell.angle_beta   90.00
_cell.angle_gamma   90.00
#
_symmetry.space_group_name_H-M   'P 1'
#
loop_
_entity.id
_entity.type
_entity.pdbx_description
1 polymer ?
#
loop_
_entity_poly.entity_id
_entity_poly.type
_entity_poly.pdbx_seq_one_letter_code
_entity_poly.pdbx_strand_id
1 'polypeptide(L)'
;MTQETFETIRESGVVAVLRGVDEGDPVAVAEALLAGGVDVIEVTADNADTPGTIRRLQSAVGDEATVGAGTVIDGPTAQSVIAAGAEFVVSPSSHADVIATCNRHGVLVAPGIMTPTEAAEAYEQGADLVKVFPAKTVGPDHVAALRGPLSQIPLLPTGGVSPDNAAAFLEAGAVAVGAGSALVPGRPSRTETTRRSPAAPNGSVRSSTRRTRADGSPSRRSRVTGTIRFPGLEPYLVCVHGNRGDDG
;
A
#
# COMPACT_ATOMS: atom_id res chain seq x y z
N MET A 1 12.91 -7.58 17.14
CA MET A 1 12.85 -6.56 16.08
C MET A 1 12.68 -7.23 14.72
N THR A 2 13.70 -7.56 13.91
CA THR A 2 13.45 -8.12 12.55
C THR A 2 12.51 -9.33 12.51
N GLN A 3 12.72 -10.32 13.38
CA GLN A 3 11.84 -11.51 13.45
C GLN A 3 10.41 -11.15 13.87
N GLU A 4 10.25 -10.23 14.82
CA GLU A 4 8.96 -9.78 15.31
C GLU A 4 8.20 -9.03 14.22
N THR A 5 8.86 -8.09 13.53
CA THR A 5 8.32 -7.38 12.36
C THR A 5 7.93 -8.34 11.24
N PHE A 6 8.73 -9.38 10.98
CA PHE A 6 8.39 -10.41 10.00
C PHE A 6 7.12 -11.17 10.38
N GLU A 7 6.99 -11.58 11.66
CA GLU A 7 5.79 -12.27 12.14
C GLU A 7 4.57 -11.35 12.06
N THR A 8 4.67 -10.08 12.43
CA THR A 8 3.57 -9.11 12.25
C THR A 8 3.15 -8.99 10.79
N ILE A 9 4.10 -8.90 9.84
CA ILE A 9 3.79 -8.88 8.40
C ILE A 9 3.06 -10.15 7.97
N ARG A 10 3.55 -11.31 8.40
CA ARG A 10 2.97 -12.62 8.06
C ARG A 10 1.58 -12.80 8.65
N GLU A 11 1.38 -12.39 9.91
CA GLU A 11 0.11 -12.49 10.61
C GLU A 11 -0.91 -11.47 10.07
N SER A 12 -0.49 -10.26 9.71
CA SER A 12 -1.37 -9.28 9.06
C SER A 12 -1.86 -9.77 7.70
N GLY A 13 -1.00 -10.47 6.95
CA GLY A 13 -1.28 -10.99 5.61
C GLY A 13 -1.38 -9.90 4.52
N VAL A 14 -1.41 -8.62 4.91
CA VAL A 14 -1.48 -7.48 4.00
C VAL A 14 -0.60 -6.32 4.50
N VAL A 15 0.12 -5.68 3.58
CA VAL A 15 0.86 -4.44 3.82
C VAL A 15 0.15 -3.31 3.06
N ALA A 16 -0.34 -2.30 3.78
CA ALA A 16 -0.96 -1.13 3.17
C ALA A 16 0.11 -0.18 2.62
N VAL A 17 0.11 0.06 1.31
CA VAL A 17 1.09 0.92 0.64
C VAL A 17 0.53 2.32 0.45
N LEU A 18 1.01 3.28 1.24
CA LEU A 18 0.61 4.68 1.20
C LEU A 18 1.49 5.44 0.21
N ARG A 19 0.86 5.96 -0.85
CA ARG A 19 1.51 6.79 -1.89
C ARG A 19 1.03 8.23 -1.81
N GLY A 20 1.91 9.18 -2.13
CA GLY A 20 1.52 10.59 -2.26
C GLY A 20 0.95 11.19 -0.98
N VAL A 21 1.57 10.87 0.16
CA VAL A 21 1.07 11.20 1.49
C VAL A 21 0.96 12.71 1.76
N ASP A 22 1.68 13.54 0.99
CA ASP A 22 1.62 15.01 1.10
C ASP A 22 0.24 15.59 0.73
N GLU A 23 -0.60 14.84 0.00
CA GLU A 23 -1.92 15.29 -0.43
C GLU A 23 -3.04 15.01 0.59
N GLY A 24 -2.73 14.37 1.72
CA GLY A 24 -3.70 14.00 2.76
C GLY A 24 -3.11 13.99 4.18
N ASP A 25 -3.91 13.56 5.16
CA ASP A 25 -3.42 13.34 6.51
C ASP A 25 -3.03 11.86 6.71
N PRO A 26 -1.73 11.52 6.75
CA PRO A 26 -1.28 10.13 6.96
C PRO A 26 -1.86 9.50 8.22
N VAL A 27 -2.04 10.28 9.29
CA VAL A 27 -2.50 9.76 10.57
C VAL A 27 -3.95 9.28 10.45
N ALA A 28 -4.84 10.08 9.87
CA ALA A 28 -6.22 9.68 9.63
C ALA A 28 -6.34 8.43 8.73
N VAL A 29 -5.42 8.27 7.75
CA VAL A 29 -5.37 7.05 6.92
C VAL A 29 -4.93 5.84 7.76
N ALA A 30 -3.91 5.99 8.59
CA ALA A 30 -3.44 4.91 9.46
C ALA A 30 -4.50 4.48 10.48
N GLU A 31 -5.19 5.42 11.12
CA GLU A 31 -6.31 5.12 12.02
C GLU A 31 -7.44 4.37 11.32
N ALA A 32 -7.76 4.74 10.08
CA ALA A 32 -8.77 4.05 9.28
C ALA A 32 -8.34 2.63 8.88
N LEU A 33 -7.05 2.41 8.59
CA LEU A 33 -6.48 1.10 8.33
C LEU A 33 -6.55 0.22 9.58
N LEU A 34 -6.16 0.74 10.74
CA LEU A 34 -6.25 0.05 12.03
C LEU A 34 -7.67 -0.33 12.41
N ALA A 35 -8.63 0.59 12.22
CA ALA A 35 -10.06 0.28 12.40
C ALA A 35 -10.56 -0.81 11.45
N GLY A 36 -9.90 -0.94 10.29
CA GLY A 36 -10.08 -2.04 9.35
C GLY A 36 -9.27 -3.29 9.69
N GLY A 37 -8.46 -3.32 10.75
CA GLY A 37 -7.62 -4.48 11.06
C GLY A 37 -6.40 -4.64 10.14
N VAL A 38 -5.94 -3.56 9.51
CA VAL A 38 -4.66 -3.51 8.80
C VAL A 38 -3.67 -2.71 9.63
N ASP A 39 -2.68 -3.40 10.16
CA ASP A 39 -1.70 -2.92 11.14
C ASP A 39 -0.27 -2.84 10.58
N VAL A 40 -0.07 -3.09 9.28
CA VAL A 40 1.24 -2.92 8.63
C VAL A 40 1.16 -1.89 7.51
N ILE A 41 1.99 -0.85 7.63
CA ILE A 41 1.93 0.35 6.79
C ILE A 41 3.28 0.62 6.11
N GLU A 42 3.33 0.60 4.77
CA GLU A 42 4.47 1.01 3.95
C GLU A 42 4.27 2.46 3.47
N VAL A 43 5.06 3.41 3.97
CA VAL A 43 5.09 4.80 3.46
C VAL A 43 6.07 4.89 2.31
N THR A 44 5.63 5.22 1.09
CA THR A 44 6.56 5.34 -0.03
C THR A 44 7.46 6.57 0.09
N ALA A 45 8.76 6.38 -0.14
CA ALA A 45 9.78 7.43 -0.21
C ALA A 45 9.76 8.17 -1.57
N ASP A 46 8.59 8.65 -1.98
CA ASP A 46 8.39 9.44 -3.20
C ASP A 46 8.28 10.95 -2.93
N ASN A 47 8.46 11.38 -1.68
CA ASN A 47 8.38 12.78 -1.24
C ASN A 47 9.61 13.25 -0.44
N ALA A 48 9.71 14.57 -0.24
CA ALA A 48 10.86 15.19 0.42
C ALA A 48 10.91 14.99 1.95
N ASP A 49 9.79 14.63 2.60
CA ASP A 49 9.72 14.44 4.06
C ASP A 49 9.10 13.09 4.47
N THR A 50 9.55 12.00 3.83
CA THR A 50 9.24 10.63 4.27
C THR A 50 9.63 10.39 5.75
N PRO A 51 10.81 10.84 6.24
CA PRO A 51 11.16 10.71 7.65
C PRO A 51 10.18 11.42 8.60
N GLY A 52 9.70 12.62 8.26
CA GLY A 52 8.71 13.33 9.07
C GLY A 52 7.36 12.61 9.10
N THR A 53 6.96 12.03 7.97
CA THR A 53 5.75 11.21 7.89
C THR A 53 5.83 9.97 8.79
N ILE A 54 6.94 9.24 8.76
CA ILE A 54 7.17 8.06 9.61
C ILE A 54 7.10 8.45 11.09
N ARG A 55 7.77 9.54 11.50
CA ARG A 55 7.71 10.02 12.90
C ARG A 55 6.29 10.34 13.35
N ARG A 56 5.51 11.00 12.48
CA ARG A 56 4.11 11.36 12.79
C ARG A 56 3.23 10.12 12.94
N LEU A 57 3.40 9.13 12.05
CA LEU A 57 2.68 7.87 12.12
C LEU A 57 3.03 7.10 13.39
N GLN A 58 4.32 6.86 13.63
CA GLN A 58 4.82 6.20 14.85
C GLN A 58 4.29 6.87 16.13
N SER A 59 4.27 8.21 16.17
CA SER A 59 3.73 8.94 17.33
C SER A 59 2.21 8.79 17.52
N ALA A 60 1.47 8.53 16.44
CA ALA A 60 0.01 8.44 16.47
C ALA A 60 -0.49 7.02 16.70
N VAL A 61 0.15 6.02 16.08
CA VAL A 61 -0.27 4.62 16.19
C VAL A 61 0.45 3.84 17.28
N GLY A 62 1.62 4.29 17.74
CA GLY A 62 2.42 3.59 18.74
C GLY A 62 2.66 2.13 18.35
N ASP A 63 2.44 1.21 19.30
CA ASP A 63 2.62 -0.23 19.11
C ASP A 63 1.41 -0.91 18.41
N GLU A 64 0.36 -0.15 18.03
CA GLU A 64 -0.82 -0.70 17.36
C GLU A 64 -0.58 -0.99 15.87
N ALA A 65 0.45 -0.40 15.26
CA ALA A 65 0.82 -0.65 13.86
C ALA A 65 2.33 -0.66 13.65
N THR A 66 2.80 -1.55 12.80
CA THR A 66 4.17 -1.56 12.29
C THR A 66 4.29 -0.61 11.10
N VAL A 67 5.17 0.38 11.19
CA VAL A 67 5.37 1.39 10.13
C VAL A 67 6.74 1.21 9.47
N GLY A 68 6.74 1.06 8.15
CA GLY A 68 7.94 0.94 7.33
C GLY A 68 8.02 1.96 6.19
N ALA A 69 9.12 1.89 5.45
CA ALA A 69 9.40 2.76 4.32
C ALA A 69 9.48 1.96 3.01
N GLY A 70 8.77 2.42 1.98
CA GLY A 70 8.80 1.89 0.63
C GLY A 70 9.61 2.76 -0.32
N THR A 71 9.85 2.28 -1.54
CA THR A 71 10.54 3.06 -2.61
C THR A 71 11.96 3.50 -2.24
N VAL A 72 12.60 2.85 -1.27
CA VAL A 72 13.98 3.17 -0.87
C VAL A 72 14.95 2.52 -1.86
N ILE A 73 15.86 3.29 -2.46
CA ILE A 73 16.76 2.81 -3.54
C ILE A 73 18.25 3.08 -3.28
N ASP A 74 18.58 3.60 -2.10
CA ASP A 74 19.97 3.85 -1.69
C ASP A 74 20.13 3.80 -0.16
N GLY A 75 21.34 3.50 0.27
CA GLY A 75 21.72 3.42 1.69
C GLY A 75 21.44 4.70 2.50
N PRO A 76 21.76 5.92 2.00
CA PRO A 76 21.45 7.17 2.70
C PRO A 76 19.96 7.35 3.00
N THR A 77 19.08 7.03 2.05
CA THR A 77 17.63 7.07 2.24
C THR A 77 17.19 6.04 3.27
N ALA A 78 17.72 4.80 3.17
CA ALA A 78 17.46 3.75 4.15
C ALA A 78 17.85 4.19 5.57
N GLN A 79 19.03 4.76 5.74
CA GLN A 79 19.49 5.27 7.04
C GLN A 79 18.57 6.38 7.57
N SER A 80 18.12 7.29 6.70
CA SER A 80 17.24 8.40 7.07
C SER A 80 15.88 7.93 7.59
N VAL A 81 15.25 6.96 6.91
CA VAL A 81 13.96 6.42 7.34
C VAL A 81 14.08 5.52 8.57
N ILE A 82 15.16 4.76 8.70
CA ILE A 82 15.47 3.98 9.92
C ILE A 82 15.62 4.92 11.12
N ALA A 83 16.38 6.01 10.97
CA ALA A 83 16.54 7.01 12.03
C ALA A 83 15.22 7.71 12.40
N ALA A 84 14.22 7.68 11.53
CA ALA A 84 12.88 8.19 11.79
C ALA A 84 11.95 7.19 12.49
N GLY A 85 12.37 5.93 12.65
CA GLY A 85 11.58 4.87 13.27
C GLY A 85 10.93 3.90 12.29
N ALA A 86 11.43 3.78 11.05
CA ALA A 86 10.96 2.72 10.15
C ALA A 86 11.39 1.35 10.70
N GLU A 87 10.42 0.45 10.88
CA GLU A 87 10.63 -0.91 11.39
C GLU A 87 10.97 -1.91 10.26
N PHE A 88 10.60 -1.57 9.02
CA PHE A 88 10.99 -2.30 7.83
C PHE A 88 11.23 -1.37 6.64
N VAL A 89 12.03 -1.84 5.68
CA VAL A 89 12.36 -1.13 4.44
C VAL A 89 12.06 -2.00 3.24
N VAL A 90 11.44 -1.41 2.22
CA VAL A 90 11.04 -2.08 1.00
C VAL A 90 11.53 -1.29 -0.21
N SER A 91 12.09 -1.99 -1.19
CA SER A 91 12.60 -1.40 -2.42
C SER A 91 11.84 -1.90 -3.65
N PRO A 92 11.71 -1.12 -4.73
CA PRO A 92 11.12 -1.59 -5.98
C PRO A 92 12.04 -2.53 -6.77
N SER A 93 13.34 -2.51 -6.45
CA SER A 93 14.43 -3.29 -7.03
C SER A 93 15.43 -3.71 -5.94
N SER A 94 16.40 -4.56 -6.26
CA SER A 94 17.43 -5.00 -5.31
C SER A 94 18.62 -4.03 -5.28
N HIS A 95 18.99 -3.59 -4.07
CA HIS A 95 20.08 -2.63 -3.82
C HIS A 95 20.93 -3.12 -2.65
N ALA A 96 22.17 -3.54 -2.93
CA ALA A 96 23.06 -4.12 -1.94
C ALA A 96 23.38 -3.18 -0.77
N ASP A 97 23.47 -1.87 -1.04
CA ASP A 97 23.72 -0.85 -0.03
C ASP A 97 22.52 -0.63 0.90
N VAL A 98 21.28 -0.72 0.38
CA VAL A 98 20.05 -0.71 1.19
C VAL A 98 20.01 -1.93 2.11
N ILE A 99 20.24 -3.13 1.57
CA ILE A 99 20.26 -4.38 2.34
C ILE A 99 21.33 -4.30 3.45
N ALA A 100 22.56 -3.91 3.09
CA ALA A 100 23.65 -3.77 4.05
C ALA A 100 23.36 -2.73 5.15
N THR A 101 22.66 -1.64 4.81
CA THR A 101 22.27 -0.60 5.76
C THR A 101 21.22 -1.12 6.74
N CYS A 102 20.16 -1.77 6.25
CA CYS A 102 19.11 -2.33 7.09
C CYS A 102 19.66 -3.42 8.03
N ASN A 103 20.50 -4.31 7.50
CA ASN A 103 21.17 -5.37 8.27
C ASN A 103 22.07 -4.80 9.38
N ARG A 104 22.79 -3.70 9.12
CA ARG A 104 23.61 -3.02 10.13
C ARG A 104 22.78 -2.46 11.29
N HIS A 105 21.55 -2.06 11.02
CA HIS A 105 20.65 -1.45 11.99
C HIS A 105 19.64 -2.44 12.60
N GLY A 106 19.63 -3.70 12.17
CA GLY A 106 18.66 -4.70 12.63
C GLY A 106 17.22 -4.35 12.24
N VAL A 107 17.04 -3.75 11.06
CA VAL A 107 15.75 -3.39 10.46
C VAL A 107 15.45 -4.36 9.33
N LEU A 108 14.20 -4.84 9.26
CA LEU A 108 13.80 -5.81 8.25
C LEU A 108 13.92 -5.20 6.84
N VAL A 109 14.41 -5.95 5.87
CA VAL A 109 14.53 -5.48 4.47
C VAL A 109 13.90 -6.43 3.46
N ALA A 110 13.08 -5.86 2.57
CA ALA A 110 12.39 -6.55 1.48
C ALA A 110 12.72 -5.90 0.12
N PRO A 111 13.86 -6.23 -0.51
CA PRO A 111 14.22 -5.72 -1.83
C PRO A 111 13.29 -6.26 -2.92
N GLY A 112 13.12 -5.47 -3.98
CA GLY A 112 12.27 -5.83 -5.11
C GLY A 112 12.96 -6.78 -6.09
N ILE A 113 12.24 -7.80 -6.53
CA ILE A 113 12.69 -8.81 -7.50
C ILE A 113 11.59 -9.14 -8.51
N MET A 114 12.00 -9.71 -9.64
CA MET A 114 11.12 -10.34 -10.62
C MET A 114 11.55 -11.76 -10.99
N THR A 115 12.83 -12.13 -10.83
CA THR A 115 13.40 -13.39 -11.31
C THR A 115 13.96 -14.28 -10.19
N PRO A 116 14.15 -15.59 -10.43
CA PRO A 116 14.83 -16.47 -9.46
C PRO A 116 16.24 -16.01 -9.10
N THR A 117 17.00 -15.48 -10.07
CA THR A 117 18.36 -14.98 -9.86
C THR A 117 18.36 -13.82 -8.87
N GLU A 118 17.52 -12.81 -9.10
CA GLU A 118 17.41 -11.65 -8.21
C GLU A 118 16.95 -12.05 -6.80
N ALA A 119 16.01 -13.00 -6.69
CA ALA A 119 15.55 -13.51 -5.41
C ALA A 119 16.68 -14.21 -4.62
N ALA A 120 17.43 -15.10 -5.28
CA ALA A 120 18.56 -15.79 -4.65
C ALA A 120 19.67 -14.81 -4.24
N GLU A 121 20.06 -13.90 -5.13
CA GLU A 121 21.11 -12.90 -4.86
C GLU A 121 20.73 -11.96 -3.71
N ALA A 122 19.48 -11.49 -3.66
CA ALA A 122 19.01 -10.64 -2.57
C ALA A 122 19.01 -11.38 -1.22
N TYR A 123 18.57 -12.64 -1.22
CA TYR A 123 18.52 -13.45 0.00
C TYR A 123 19.93 -13.82 0.50
N GLU A 124 20.86 -14.14 -0.40
CA GLU A 124 22.29 -14.35 -0.07
C GLU A 124 22.96 -13.10 0.51
N GLN A 125 22.52 -11.91 0.09
CA GLN A 125 22.96 -10.62 0.67
C GLN A 125 22.35 -10.33 2.04
N GLY A 126 21.44 -11.18 2.52
CA GLY A 126 20.81 -11.09 3.81
C GLY A 126 19.49 -10.32 3.82
N ALA A 127 18.71 -10.36 2.73
CA ALA A 127 17.31 -9.92 2.78
C ALA A 127 16.46 -10.89 3.63
N ASP A 128 15.51 -10.35 4.42
CA ASP A 128 14.62 -11.16 5.25
C ASP A 128 13.48 -11.81 4.44
N LEU A 129 13.02 -11.09 3.40
CA LEU A 129 12.06 -11.54 2.40
C LEU A 129 12.28 -10.76 1.11
N VAL A 130 11.59 -11.12 0.02
CA VAL A 130 11.69 -10.38 -1.25
C VAL A 130 10.34 -9.92 -1.76
N LYS A 131 10.30 -8.70 -2.29
CA LYS A 131 9.11 -8.09 -2.89
C LYS A 131 9.00 -8.49 -4.35
N VAL A 132 7.98 -9.26 -4.72
CA VAL A 132 7.70 -9.57 -6.13
C VAL A 132 7.00 -8.36 -6.75
N PHE A 133 7.70 -7.60 -7.59
CA PHE A 133 7.20 -6.33 -8.10
C PHE A 133 7.54 -6.08 -9.58
N PRO A 134 6.59 -5.55 -10.38
CA PRO A 134 5.16 -5.36 -10.08
C PRO A 134 4.36 -6.66 -10.25
N ALA A 135 3.65 -7.10 -9.20
CA ALA A 135 2.89 -8.36 -9.20
C ALA A 135 1.86 -8.49 -10.33
N LYS A 136 1.24 -7.37 -10.78
CA LYS A 136 0.25 -7.36 -11.87
C LYS A 136 0.77 -7.88 -13.22
N THR A 137 2.08 -7.89 -13.45
CA THR A 137 2.65 -8.35 -14.72
C THR A 137 2.96 -9.84 -14.73
N VAL A 138 2.97 -10.49 -13.55
CA VAL A 138 3.40 -11.89 -13.40
C VAL A 138 2.34 -12.79 -12.78
N GLY A 139 1.50 -12.26 -11.87
CA GLY A 139 0.40 -12.99 -11.25
C GLY A 139 0.82 -14.06 -10.22
N PRO A 140 -0.16 -14.75 -9.61
CA PRO A 140 0.09 -15.79 -8.58
C PRO A 140 0.91 -16.98 -9.06
N ASP A 141 0.76 -17.40 -10.32
CA ASP A 141 1.51 -18.53 -10.88
C ASP A 141 3.02 -18.32 -10.82
N HIS A 142 3.47 -17.07 -10.94
CA HIS A 142 4.88 -16.72 -10.80
C HIS A 142 5.40 -16.88 -9.38
N VAL A 143 4.57 -16.56 -8.38
CA VAL A 143 4.89 -16.77 -6.96
C VAL A 143 5.04 -18.26 -6.67
N ALA A 144 4.12 -19.08 -7.16
CA ALA A 144 4.21 -20.54 -7.03
C ALA A 144 5.45 -21.09 -7.75
N ALA A 145 5.77 -20.57 -8.94
CA ALA A 145 6.95 -20.97 -9.71
C ALA A 145 8.28 -20.61 -9.00
N LEU A 146 8.37 -19.44 -8.36
CA LEU A 146 9.53 -19.05 -7.56
C LEU A 146 9.68 -19.94 -6.33
N ARG A 147 8.58 -20.24 -5.63
CA ARG A 147 8.60 -21.10 -4.43
C ARG A 147 9.04 -22.53 -4.69
N GLY A 148 8.84 -23.06 -5.90
CA GLY A 148 9.25 -24.42 -6.26
C GLY A 148 10.73 -24.69 -5.93
N PRO A 149 11.69 -23.98 -6.54
CA PRO A 149 13.12 -24.10 -6.23
C PRO A 149 13.59 -23.24 -5.06
N LEU A 150 12.89 -22.17 -4.68
CA LEU A 150 13.31 -21.19 -3.66
C LEU A 150 12.37 -21.15 -2.46
N SER A 151 11.87 -22.31 -2.02
CA SER A 151 10.85 -22.43 -0.95
C SER A 151 11.21 -21.78 0.39
N GLN A 152 12.51 -21.57 0.65
CA GLN A 152 13.04 -20.91 1.83
C GLN A 152 12.98 -19.38 1.79
N ILE A 153 12.72 -18.77 0.64
CA ILE A 153 12.69 -17.32 0.46
C ILE A 153 11.24 -16.84 0.62
N PRO A 154 10.90 -16.05 1.65
CA PRO A 154 9.55 -15.50 1.80
C PRO A 154 9.25 -14.46 0.71
N LEU A 155 8.05 -14.49 0.16
CA LEU A 155 7.64 -13.64 -0.97
C LEU A 155 6.51 -12.68 -0.57
N LEU A 156 6.66 -11.41 -0.92
CA LEU A 156 5.68 -10.33 -0.73
C LEU A 156 5.28 -9.73 -2.10
N PRO A 157 4.26 -10.25 -2.79
CA PRO A 157 3.79 -9.70 -4.05
C PRO A 157 3.15 -8.34 -3.85
N THR A 158 3.61 -7.34 -4.61
CA THR A 158 3.15 -5.96 -4.49
C THR A 158 2.97 -5.33 -5.87
N GLY A 159 1.95 -4.48 -6.01
CA GLY A 159 1.68 -3.73 -7.24
C GLY A 159 0.60 -4.37 -8.10
N GLY A 160 -0.63 -3.84 -7.98
CA GLY A 160 -1.84 -4.35 -8.64
C GLY A 160 -2.52 -5.52 -7.91
N VAL A 161 -2.19 -5.71 -6.63
CA VAL A 161 -2.99 -6.53 -5.71
C VAL A 161 -4.30 -5.81 -5.41
N SER A 162 -5.39 -6.58 -5.38
CA SER A 162 -6.76 -6.13 -5.09
C SER A 162 -7.51 -7.21 -4.28
N PRO A 163 -8.71 -6.90 -3.75
CA PRO A 163 -9.62 -7.89 -3.18
C PRO A 163 -9.82 -9.15 -4.02
N ASP A 164 -9.86 -8.99 -5.34
CA ASP A 164 -10.21 -10.06 -6.27
C ASP A 164 -9.07 -11.06 -6.48
N ASN A 165 -7.81 -10.69 -6.18
CA ASN A 165 -6.64 -11.52 -6.48
C ASN A 165 -5.72 -11.80 -5.28
N ALA A 166 -5.90 -11.12 -4.14
CA ALA A 166 -5.04 -11.29 -2.97
C ALA A 166 -5.03 -12.73 -2.44
N ALA A 167 -6.20 -13.37 -2.37
CA ALA A 167 -6.32 -14.77 -1.93
C ALA A 167 -5.47 -15.71 -2.79
N ALA A 168 -5.49 -15.54 -4.12
CA ALA A 168 -4.71 -16.37 -5.03
C ALA A 168 -3.19 -16.22 -4.82
N PHE A 169 -2.70 -15.02 -4.49
CA PHE A 169 -1.29 -14.83 -4.16
C PHE A 169 -0.89 -15.53 -2.86
N LEU A 170 -1.75 -15.48 -1.84
CA LEU A 170 -1.51 -16.15 -0.55
C LEU A 170 -1.55 -17.68 -0.71
N GLU A 171 -2.52 -18.21 -1.48
CA GLU A 171 -2.61 -19.63 -1.82
C GLU A 171 -1.40 -20.12 -2.63
N ALA A 172 -0.83 -19.27 -3.48
CA ALA A 172 0.43 -19.53 -4.19
C ALA A 172 1.67 -19.52 -3.26
N GLY A 173 1.49 -19.18 -1.99
CA GLY A 173 2.50 -19.21 -0.94
C GLY A 173 3.18 -17.87 -0.67
N ALA A 174 2.60 -16.73 -1.06
CA ALA A 174 3.03 -15.45 -0.51
C ALA A 174 2.85 -15.42 1.02
N VAL A 175 3.77 -14.79 1.74
CA VAL A 175 3.63 -14.63 3.21
C VAL A 175 2.68 -13.49 3.58
N ALA A 176 2.58 -12.50 2.70
CA ALA A 176 1.65 -11.38 2.76
C ALA A 176 1.56 -10.76 1.35
N VAL A 177 0.66 -9.80 1.16
CA VAL A 177 0.55 -9.04 -0.10
C VAL A 177 0.62 -7.53 0.14
N GLY A 178 1.28 -6.79 -0.74
CA GLY A 178 1.30 -5.32 -0.69
C GLY A 178 0.18 -4.71 -1.53
N ALA A 179 -0.74 -4.00 -0.87
CA ALA A 179 -1.90 -3.38 -1.49
C ALA A 179 -1.88 -1.85 -1.31
N GLY A 180 -1.79 -1.13 -2.44
CA GLY A 180 -1.79 0.34 -2.44
C GLY A 180 -3.14 0.91 -2.86
N SER A 181 -3.30 1.16 -4.16
CA SER A 181 -4.48 1.82 -4.75
C SER A 181 -5.84 1.17 -4.45
N ALA A 182 -5.86 -0.11 -4.04
CA ALA A 182 -7.07 -0.82 -3.63
C ALA A 182 -7.51 -0.49 -2.19
N LEU A 183 -6.58 -0.09 -1.32
CA LEU A 183 -6.84 0.27 0.08
C LEU A 183 -6.87 1.79 0.28
N VAL A 184 -5.97 2.50 -0.39
CA VAL A 184 -5.85 3.96 -0.34
C VAL A 184 -6.03 4.48 -1.76
N PRO A 185 -7.22 4.99 -2.12
CA PRO A 185 -7.43 5.58 -3.43
C PRO A 185 -6.45 6.75 -3.61
N GLY A 186 -5.46 6.59 -4.49
CA GLY A 186 -4.60 7.70 -4.87
C GLY A 186 -5.45 8.80 -5.51
N ARG A 187 -5.23 10.07 -5.15
CA ARG A 187 -5.71 11.16 -5.99
C ARG A 187 -4.84 11.21 -7.24
N PRO A 188 -5.44 11.44 -8.43
CA PRO A 188 -4.66 11.57 -9.65
C PRO A 188 -3.66 12.72 -9.48
N SER A 189 -2.40 12.45 -9.81
CA SER A 189 -1.35 13.47 -9.81
C SER A 189 -1.78 14.67 -10.65
N ARG A 190 -1.49 15.89 -10.16
CA ARG A 190 -1.87 17.18 -10.78
C ARG A 190 -1.17 17.47 -12.12
N THR A 191 -0.86 16.46 -12.94
CA THR A 191 -0.26 16.63 -14.27
C THR A 191 -1.20 16.39 -15.44
N GLU A 192 -2.45 15.98 -15.22
CA GLU A 192 -3.44 15.96 -16.30
C GLU A 192 -4.35 17.20 -16.27
N THR A 193 -3.74 18.37 -16.45
CA THR A 193 -4.48 19.47 -17.09
C THR A 193 -4.66 19.07 -18.54
N THR A 194 -5.69 18.29 -18.85
CA THR A 194 -6.20 18.24 -20.22
C THR A 194 -6.49 19.69 -20.61
N ARG A 195 -5.63 20.26 -21.44
CA ARG A 195 -5.96 21.43 -22.27
C ARG A 195 -7.15 21.02 -23.12
N ARG A 196 -8.36 21.16 -22.58
CA ARG A 196 -9.56 21.27 -23.41
C ARG A 196 -9.46 22.62 -24.11
N SER A 197 -8.94 22.57 -25.34
CA SER A 197 -9.14 23.63 -26.31
C SER A 197 -10.66 23.80 -26.48
N PRO A 198 -11.23 25.02 -26.41
CA PRO A 198 -12.65 25.20 -26.62
C PRO A 198 -12.95 25.01 -28.11
N ALA A 199 -13.55 23.87 -28.46
CA ALA A 199 -14.19 23.71 -29.75
C ALA A 199 -15.36 24.69 -29.84
N ALA A 200 -15.38 25.51 -30.90
CA ALA A 200 -16.41 26.50 -31.17
C ALA A 200 -17.80 25.84 -31.33
N PRO A 201 -18.89 26.44 -30.82
CA PRO A 201 -20.22 25.92 -31.06
C PRO A 201 -20.80 26.55 -32.33
N ASN A 202 -21.00 25.73 -33.36
CA ASN A 202 -21.96 26.01 -34.43
C ASN A 202 -23.17 25.10 -34.22
N GLY A 203 -24.35 25.70 -34.04
CA GLY A 203 -25.61 24.95 -34.04
C GLY A 203 -26.67 25.49 -33.10
N SER A 204 -27.30 26.60 -33.49
CA SER A 204 -28.57 27.08 -32.95
C SER A 204 -29.67 26.03 -33.03
N VAL A 205 -30.56 25.95 -32.02
CA VAL A 205 -32.00 26.29 -32.14
C VAL A 205 -32.79 25.92 -30.87
N ARG A 206 -33.41 26.98 -30.31
CA ARG A 206 -34.67 27.12 -29.55
C ARG A 206 -34.89 26.49 -28.16
N SER A 207 -35.01 27.45 -27.24
CA SER A 207 -35.81 27.54 -26.02
C SER A 207 -37.16 26.80 -25.99
N SER A 208 -37.44 26.20 -24.83
CA SER A 208 -38.71 26.46 -24.15
C SER A 208 -38.56 26.29 -22.63
N THR A 209 -39.03 27.30 -21.91
CA THR A 209 -39.03 27.44 -20.47
C THR A 209 -40.21 26.65 -19.89
N ARG A 210 -40.00 25.87 -18.83
CA ARG A 210 -41.05 25.68 -17.81
C ARG A 210 -40.45 25.37 -16.44
N ARG A 211 -40.57 26.35 -15.54
CA ARG A 211 -40.51 26.16 -14.09
C ARG A 211 -41.79 25.46 -13.65
N THR A 212 -41.65 24.46 -12.79
CA THR A 212 -42.64 24.07 -11.80
C THR A 212 -41.91 23.59 -10.55
N ARG A 213 -42.28 24.16 -9.41
CA ARG A 213 -41.89 23.74 -8.07
C ARG A 213 -42.83 22.62 -7.60
N ALA A 214 -42.27 21.64 -6.88
CA ALA A 214 -42.92 20.77 -5.90
C ALA A 214 -41.74 20.23 -5.04
N ASP A 215 -41.71 20.53 -3.73
CA ASP A 215 -41.91 19.55 -2.62
C ASP A 215 -40.97 18.32 -2.71
N GLY A 216 -40.41 17.71 -1.67
CA GLY A 216 -40.74 17.61 -0.28
C GLY A 216 -40.35 16.20 0.20
N SER A 217 -39.03 15.90 0.25
CA SER A 217 -38.36 14.73 0.89
C SER A 217 -38.52 13.32 0.27
N PRO A 218 -37.66 12.32 0.60
CA PRO A 218 -36.22 12.34 0.88
C PRO A 218 -35.47 11.32 -0.02
N SER A 219 -34.51 11.73 -0.87
CA SER A 219 -33.79 10.77 -1.71
C SER A 219 -32.40 10.42 -1.16
N ARG A 220 -32.34 9.24 -0.54
CA ARG A 220 -31.21 8.28 -0.51
C ARG A 220 -29.82 8.88 -0.24
N ARG A 221 -29.39 8.83 1.02
CA ARG A 221 -27.96 8.71 1.34
C ARG A 221 -27.44 7.45 0.64
N SER A 222 -26.54 7.61 -0.33
CA SER A 222 -25.78 6.50 -0.86
C SER A 222 -24.80 6.01 0.21
N ARG A 223 -25.20 5.01 0.99
CA ARG A 223 -24.25 4.14 1.69
C ARG A 223 -23.48 3.37 0.62
N VAL A 224 -22.21 3.71 0.43
CA VAL A 224 -21.28 2.74 -0.16
C VAL A 224 -20.93 1.79 0.98
N THR A 225 -21.56 0.62 0.95
CA THR A 225 -21.29 -0.47 1.90
C THR A 225 -20.45 -1.46 1.09
N GLY A 226 -19.14 -1.43 1.26
CA GLY A 226 -18.23 -2.38 0.63
C GLY A 226 -17.53 -3.16 1.72
N THR A 227 -17.97 -4.40 1.97
CA THR A 227 -17.17 -5.36 2.73
C THR A 227 -16.15 -5.94 1.77
N ILE A 228 -14.86 -5.68 1.99
CA ILE A 228 -13.81 -6.42 1.30
C ILE A 228 -13.70 -7.76 2.02
N ARG A 229 -14.37 -8.79 1.49
CA ARG A 229 -14.13 -10.16 1.90
C ARG A 229 -12.98 -10.69 1.06
N PHE A 230 -11.89 -11.05 1.71
CA PHE A 230 -10.86 -11.89 1.11
C PHE A 230 -11.23 -13.34 1.42
N PRO A 231 -11.89 -14.09 0.51
CA PRO A 231 -12.15 -15.52 0.75
C PRO A 231 -10.83 -16.24 1.01
N GLY A 232 -10.72 -16.97 2.13
CA GLY A 232 -9.48 -17.61 2.59
C GLY A 232 -8.79 -16.94 3.80
N LEU A 233 -9.22 -15.74 4.20
CA LEU A 233 -8.72 -14.99 5.38
C LEU A 233 -9.79 -14.86 6.48
N GLU A 234 -10.47 -15.96 6.83
CA GLU A 234 -11.60 -15.93 7.78
C GLU A 234 -11.31 -15.35 9.19
N PRO A 235 -10.07 -15.31 9.74
CA PRO A 235 -9.81 -14.58 10.97
C PRO A 235 -9.61 -13.06 10.81
N TYR A 236 -9.51 -12.50 9.59
CA TYR A 236 -9.21 -11.08 9.35
C TYR A 236 -10.44 -10.35 8.80
N LEU A 237 -11.31 -9.94 9.72
CA LEU A 237 -12.54 -9.21 9.40
C LEU A 237 -12.24 -7.69 9.33
N VAL A 238 -12.13 -7.13 8.13
CA VAL A 238 -11.94 -5.70 7.90
C VAL A 238 -13.29 -4.97 7.84
N CYS A 239 -13.63 -4.21 8.88
CA CYS A 239 -14.86 -3.39 8.95
C CYS A 239 -14.55 -1.89 8.98
N VAL A 240 -14.36 -1.26 7.81
CA VAL A 240 -14.19 0.20 7.73
C VAL A 240 -15.52 0.92 8.01
N HIS A 241 -15.65 1.52 9.20
CA HIS A 241 -16.74 2.45 9.53
C HIS A 241 -16.21 3.88 9.47
N GLY A 242 -16.46 4.58 8.36
CA GLY A 242 -16.21 6.01 8.28
C GLY A 242 -17.20 6.78 9.14
N ASN A 243 -16.76 7.29 10.29
CA ASN A 243 -17.54 8.24 11.08
C ASN A 243 -17.35 9.64 10.47
N ARG A 244 -18.37 10.18 9.80
CA ARG A 244 -18.44 11.64 9.64
C ARG A 244 -18.94 12.19 10.96
N GLY A 245 -18.03 12.70 11.77
CA GLY A 245 -18.40 13.70 12.76
C GLY A 245 -18.94 14.92 12.02
N ASP A 246 -20.23 15.20 12.19
CA ASP A 246 -20.76 16.53 11.96
C ASP A 246 -20.29 17.41 13.13
N ASP A 247 -19.72 18.57 12.79
CA ASP A 247 -19.43 19.65 13.72
C ASP A 247 -20.69 20.05 14.50
N GLY A 248 -20.55 20.16 15.82
CA GLY A 248 -21.49 20.82 16.73
C GLY A 248 -20.80 21.93 17.48
#